data_AF-A0A1M5UE33-F1
#
_entry.id   AF-A0A1M5UE33-F1
#
_cell.length_a   1.000
_cell.length_b   1.000
_cell.length_c   1.000
_cell.angle_alpha   90.00
_cell.angle_beta   90.00
_cell.angle_gamma   90.00
#
_symmetry.space_group_name_H-M   'P 1'
#
loop_
_entity.id
_entity.type
_entity.pdbx_description
1 polymer ?
#
loop_
_entity_poly.entity_id
_entity_poly.type
_entity_poly.pdbx_seq_one_letter_code
_entity_poly.pdbx_strand_id
1 'polypeptide(L)'
;MKLRWLSLCLLPLLAACNSSSDLSASSESVSQQQIDTIIKNIQTQHPKLDHQLQQQILDVAVRAIENMVFIKGGSFMMGDFHAPCNPKDVKRMDWTPEAKCLSSLTSKKTGADHLHKVTLDSYSLSKYETSMANFDTYLQTLGQPFDQYFVQWKVDGKPLKHTDTYYQKFYKRAQQKPTKVNGGPKQKIIVRG
;
A
#
# COMPACT_ATOMS: atom_id res chain seq x y z
N MET A 1 66.34 26.64 38.50
CA MET A 1 65.14 25.88 38.95
C MET A 1 64.31 25.62 37.70
N LYS A 2 64.11 24.35 37.28
CA LYS A 2 62.88 23.53 37.46
C LYS A 2 61.61 24.28 36.99
N LEU A 3 60.69 23.78 36.17
CA LEU A 3 60.41 22.46 35.62
C LEU A 3 59.39 22.63 34.47
N ARG A 4 59.36 21.66 33.54
CA ARG A 4 58.41 21.45 32.43
C ARG A 4 56.94 21.47 32.94
N TRP A 5 55.96 21.69 32.04
CA TRP A 5 54.84 20.74 31.77
C TRP A 5 53.98 21.15 30.56
N LEU A 6 53.47 20.11 29.94
CA LEU A 6 52.80 20.00 28.64
C LEU A 6 51.29 20.26 28.73
N SER A 7 50.72 20.67 27.59
CA SER A 7 49.42 20.21 27.06
C SER A 7 48.14 20.71 27.73
N LEU A 8 47.21 21.25 26.93
CA LEU A 8 46.02 20.48 26.56
C LEU A 8 45.35 21.09 25.32
N CYS A 9 45.50 20.43 24.17
CA CYS A 9 44.58 20.62 23.06
C CYS A 9 43.17 20.21 23.52
N LEU A 10 42.26 21.18 23.61
CA LEU A 10 40.82 20.90 23.64
C LEU A 10 40.43 20.33 22.28
N LEU A 11 40.47 19.01 22.14
CA LEU A 11 39.74 18.31 21.09
C LEU A 11 38.25 18.35 21.46
N PRO A 12 37.37 18.86 20.58
CA PRO A 12 35.96 18.62 20.75
C PRO A 12 35.75 17.11 20.63
N LEU A 13 35.21 16.50 21.69
CA LEU A 13 34.64 15.17 21.62
C LEU A 13 33.49 15.24 20.60
N LEU A 14 33.79 14.91 19.33
CA LEU A 14 32.76 14.41 18.44
C LEU A 14 32.27 13.12 19.11
N ALA A 15 31.13 13.22 19.78
CA ALA A 15 30.29 12.05 19.99
C ALA A 15 29.98 11.54 18.58
N ALA A 16 30.71 10.50 18.16
CA ALA A 16 30.23 9.66 17.09
C ALA A 16 28.89 9.14 17.57
N CYS A 17 27.79 9.63 16.98
CA CYS A 17 26.56 8.86 16.97
C CYS A 17 26.97 7.50 16.42
N ASN A 18 27.04 6.48 17.28
CA ASN A 18 26.91 5.12 16.85
C ASN A 18 25.52 5.05 16.25
N SER A 19 25.42 5.28 14.94
CA SER A 19 24.24 5.00 14.14
C SER A 19 24.10 3.48 14.10
N SER A 20 23.76 2.88 15.23
CA SER A 20 23.01 1.65 15.25
C SER A 20 21.81 1.92 14.37
N SER A 21 21.79 1.27 13.21
CA SER A 21 20.67 1.32 12.29
C SER A 21 19.49 0.69 13.01
N ASP A 22 18.76 1.51 13.75
CA ASP A 22 17.53 1.13 14.40
C ASP A 22 16.38 1.40 13.43
N LEU A 23 15.45 0.44 13.35
CA LEU A 23 14.24 0.58 12.58
C LEU A 23 13.46 1.78 13.10
N SER A 24 13.04 2.68 12.20
CA SER A 24 12.29 3.86 12.60
C SER A 24 11.25 4.25 11.56
N ALA A 25 10.10 4.72 12.02
CA ALA A 25 9.05 5.25 11.18
C ALA A 25 8.33 6.37 11.93
N SER A 26 7.76 7.31 11.18
CA SER A 26 6.90 8.37 11.69
C SER A 26 5.59 8.35 10.93
N SER A 27 4.47 8.52 11.64
CA SER A 27 3.15 8.67 11.05
C SER A 27 2.34 9.66 11.89
N GLU A 28 1.46 10.42 11.23
CA GLU A 28 0.53 11.33 11.90
C GLU A 28 -0.64 10.59 12.55
N SER A 29 -0.94 9.37 12.08
CA SER A 29 -2.13 8.60 12.48
C SER A 29 -1.81 7.33 13.28
N VAL A 30 -0.59 6.79 13.17
CA VAL A 30 -0.16 5.58 13.89
C VAL A 30 0.63 6.00 15.11
N SER A 31 0.19 5.56 16.29
CA SER A 31 0.86 5.92 17.55
C SER A 31 2.26 5.30 17.67
N GLN A 32 3.15 5.96 18.40
CA GLN A 32 4.50 5.44 18.63
C GLN A 32 4.49 4.05 19.28
N GLN A 33 3.59 3.80 20.23
CA GLN A 33 3.44 2.49 20.86
C GLN A 33 3.09 1.38 19.84
N GLN A 34 2.25 1.68 18.84
CA GLN A 34 1.95 0.74 17.77
C GLN A 34 3.15 0.51 16.86
N ILE A 35 3.89 1.58 16.52
CA ILE A 35 5.13 1.49 15.73
C ILE A 35 6.16 0.60 16.45
N ASP A 36 6.38 0.82 17.75
CA ASP A 36 7.32 0.04 18.56
C ASP A 36 6.90 -1.44 18.65
N THR A 37 5.58 -1.69 18.73
CA THR A 37 5.03 -3.05 18.69
C THR A 37 5.29 -3.72 17.35
N ILE A 38 5.12 -3.00 16.23
CA ILE A 38 5.42 -3.50 14.90
C ILE A 38 6.92 -3.82 14.78
N ILE A 39 7.80 -2.91 15.21
CA ILE A 39 9.26 -3.12 15.22
C ILE A 39 9.62 -4.39 15.98
N LYS A 40 9.09 -4.56 17.20
CA LYS A 40 9.31 -5.75 18.02
C LYS A 40 8.86 -7.03 17.31
N ASN A 41 7.70 -7.00 16.66
CA ASN A 41 7.19 -8.15 15.91
C ASN A 41 8.08 -8.48 14.71
N ILE A 42 8.55 -7.48 13.96
CA ILE A 42 9.48 -7.67 12.84
C ILE A 42 10.77 -8.33 13.31
N GLN A 43 11.38 -7.80 14.37
CA GLN A 43 12.62 -8.35 14.93
C GLN A 43 12.45 -9.78 15.45
N THR A 44 11.27 -10.09 16.02
CA THR A 44 10.97 -11.43 16.58
C THR A 44 10.67 -12.45 15.49
N GLN A 45 9.86 -12.09 14.49
CA GLN A 45 9.35 -13.01 13.47
C GLN A 45 10.29 -13.13 12.27
N HIS A 46 11.08 -12.09 11.98
CA HIS A 46 11.96 -12.02 10.83
C HIS A 46 13.43 -11.69 11.19
N PRO A 47 14.04 -12.37 12.19
CA PRO A 47 15.37 -12.01 12.70
C PRO A 47 16.51 -12.23 11.70
N LYS A 48 16.27 -13.04 10.65
CA LYS A 48 17.26 -13.39 9.63
C LYS A 48 17.23 -12.47 8.40
N LEU A 49 16.20 -11.62 8.28
CA LEU A 49 16.12 -10.65 7.18
C LEU A 49 17.13 -9.53 7.42
N ASP A 50 17.70 -9.01 6.34
CA ASP A 50 18.58 -7.85 6.45
C ASP A 50 17.83 -6.62 6.95
N HIS A 51 18.58 -5.66 7.50
CA HIS A 51 18.01 -4.44 8.07
C HIS A 51 17.19 -3.63 7.05
N GLN A 52 17.59 -3.61 5.78
CA GLN A 52 16.89 -2.85 4.75
C GLN A 52 15.50 -3.45 4.50
N LEU A 53 15.39 -4.77 4.40
CA LEU A 53 14.11 -5.45 4.23
C LEU A 53 13.24 -5.32 5.49
N GLN A 54 13.82 -5.39 6.68
CA GLN A 54 13.10 -5.11 7.93
C GLN A 54 12.50 -3.69 7.95
N GLN A 55 13.26 -2.68 7.50
CA GLN A 55 12.76 -1.31 7.37
C GLN A 55 11.63 -1.21 6.35
N GLN A 56 11.73 -1.90 5.21
CA GLN A 56 10.66 -1.93 4.22
C GLN A 56 9.38 -2.57 4.77
N ILE A 57 9.49 -3.63 5.58
CA ILE A 57 8.33 -4.25 6.24
C ILE A 57 7.69 -3.25 7.20
N LEU A 58 8.49 -2.52 7.99
CA LEU A 58 7.99 -1.47 8.88
C LEU A 58 7.23 -0.39 8.10
N ASP A 59 7.82 0.13 7.02
CA ASP A 59 7.21 1.16 6.18
C ASP A 59 5.88 0.69 5.58
N VAL A 60 5.82 -0.57 5.11
CA VAL A 60 4.59 -1.16 4.56
C VAL A 60 3.52 -1.31 5.62
N ALA A 61 3.88 -1.80 6.82
CA ALA A 61 2.93 -1.99 7.92
C ALA A 61 2.35 -0.65 8.41
N VAL A 62 3.20 0.35 8.66
CA VAL A 62 2.77 1.69 9.08
C VAL A 62 1.88 2.33 8.02
N ARG A 63 2.29 2.29 6.75
CA ARG A 63 1.50 2.81 5.62
C ARG A 63 0.17 2.10 5.45
N ALA A 64 0.10 0.79 5.69
CA ALA A 64 -1.13 0.02 5.58
C ALA A 64 -2.16 0.45 6.63
N ILE A 65 -1.72 0.76 7.85
CA ILE A 65 -2.59 1.26 8.93
C ILE A 65 -3.01 2.70 8.65
N GLU A 66 -2.05 3.57 8.28
CA GLU A 66 -2.29 4.99 8.02
C GLU A 66 -3.30 5.24 6.88
N ASN A 67 -3.31 4.36 5.87
CA ASN A 67 -4.22 4.51 4.73
C ASN A 67 -5.60 3.88 4.94
N MET A 68 -5.93 3.40 6.14
CA MET A 68 -7.28 2.91 6.42
C MET A 68 -8.27 4.08 6.52
N VAL A 69 -9.38 3.98 5.79
CA VAL A 69 -10.54 4.85 5.93
C VAL A 69 -11.67 4.10 6.62
N PHE A 70 -12.22 4.71 7.66
CA PHE A 70 -13.40 4.20 8.35
C PHE A 70 -14.65 4.45 7.51
N ILE A 71 -15.43 3.39 7.30
CA ILE A 71 -16.69 3.40 6.56
C ILE A 71 -17.80 3.09 7.55
N LYS A 72 -18.73 4.05 7.70
CA LYS A 72 -19.92 3.87 8.53
C LYS A 72 -20.80 2.80 7.90
N GLY A 73 -21.18 1.82 8.71
CA GLY A 73 -22.13 0.77 8.34
C GLY A 73 -23.53 1.33 8.03
N GLY A 74 -24.37 0.48 7.46
CA GLY A 74 -25.72 0.82 7.03
C GLY A 74 -26.23 -0.10 5.95
N SER A 75 -27.37 0.25 5.36
CA SER A 75 -27.95 -0.50 4.24
C SER A 75 -27.82 0.27 2.93
N PHE A 76 -27.49 -0.44 1.86
CA PHE A 76 -27.46 0.10 0.49
C PHE A 76 -27.89 -0.97 -0.51
N MET A 77 -28.25 -0.57 -1.71
CA MET A 77 -28.52 -1.50 -2.81
C MET A 77 -27.20 -1.84 -3.50
N MET A 78 -26.91 -3.12 -3.69
CA MET A 78 -25.71 -3.62 -4.38
C MET A 78 -26.12 -4.32 -5.67
N GLY A 79 -25.39 -4.03 -6.74
CA GLY A 79 -25.63 -4.56 -8.08
C GLY A 79 -25.45 -3.49 -9.15
N ASP A 80 -25.84 -3.83 -10.37
CA ASP A 80 -25.87 -2.95 -11.53
C ASP A 80 -27.13 -2.06 -11.45
N PHE A 81 -26.92 -0.75 -11.33
CA PHE A 81 -28.00 0.24 -11.28
C PHE A 81 -28.55 0.63 -12.65
N HIS A 82 -28.11 -0.07 -13.71
CA HIS A 82 -28.35 0.23 -15.11
C HIS A 82 -27.76 1.58 -15.56
N ALA A 83 -27.27 1.61 -16.78
CA ALA A 83 -26.72 2.78 -17.45
C ALA A 83 -27.66 3.31 -18.54
N PRO A 84 -27.50 4.58 -18.96
CA PRO A 84 -28.03 5.04 -20.24
C PRO A 84 -27.54 4.13 -21.36
N CYS A 85 -28.45 3.68 -22.22
CA CYS A 85 -28.09 2.83 -23.36
C CYS A 85 -27.16 3.52 -24.35
N ASN A 86 -27.24 4.85 -24.43
CA ASN A 86 -26.39 5.71 -25.25
C ASN A 86 -25.76 6.79 -24.35
N PRO A 87 -24.68 6.47 -23.61
CA PRO A 87 -24.05 7.44 -22.71
C PRO A 87 -23.40 8.56 -23.51
N LYS A 88 -23.56 9.80 -23.03
CA LYS A 88 -22.90 10.99 -23.63
C LYS A 88 -21.38 10.95 -23.44
N ASP A 89 -20.92 10.35 -22.34
CA ASP A 89 -19.51 10.15 -22.02
C ASP A 89 -19.32 8.78 -21.33
N VAL A 90 -18.49 7.92 -21.92
CA VAL A 90 -18.15 6.60 -21.35
C VAL A 90 -17.24 6.68 -20.13
N LYS A 91 -16.57 7.81 -19.92
CA LYS A 91 -15.72 8.04 -18.72
C LYS A 91 -16.55 8.53 -17.54
N ARG A 92 -17.73 9.08 -17.78
CA ARG A 92 -18.65 9.59 -16.76
C ARG A 92 -20.08 9.20 -17.11
N MET A 93 -20.46 8.03 -16.61
CA MET A 93 -21.82 7.54 -16.75
C MET A 93 -22.77 8.35 -15.87
N ASP A 94 -23.80 8.94 -16.47
CA ASP A 94 -24.88 9.62 -15.75
C ASP A 94 -25.94 8.58 -15.37
N TRP A 95 -25.87 8.10 -14.14
CA TRP A 95 -26.85 7.15 -13.60
C TRP A 95 -28.16 7.87 -13.30
N THR A 96 -29.24 7.48 -13.99
CA THR A 96 -30.58 8.03 -13.76
C THR A 96 -31.56 6.90 -13.44
N PRO A 97 -32.65 7.16 -12.71
CA PRO A 97 -33.67 6.14 -12.42
C PRO A 97 -34.31 5.53 -13.68
N GLU A 98 -34.26 6.24 -14.81
CA GLU A 98 -34.83 5.82 -16.09
C GLU A 98 -33.86 4.97 -16.92
N ALA A 99 -32.63 4.75 -16.44
CA ALA A 99 -31.65 3.90 -17.08
C ALA A 99 -32.15 2.45 -17.17
N LYS A 100 -31.89 1.79 -18.32
CA LYS A 100 -32.42 0.44 -18.61
C LYS A 100 -31.38 -0.54 -19.13
N CYS A 101 -30.22 -0.06 -19.58
CA CYS A 101 -29.18 -0.93 -20.12
C CYS A 101 -28.23 -1.36 -19.01
N LEU A 102 -27.66 -2.56 -19.09
CA LEU A 102 -26.64 -2.96 -18.12
C LEU A 102 -25.38 -2.12 -18.30
N SER A 103 -24.74 -1.77 -17.20
CA SER A 103 -23.52 -0.96 -17.21
C SER A 103 -22.28 -1.74 -17.64
N SER A 104 -22.32 -3.07 -17.50
CA SER A 104 -21.30 -3.98 -17.98
C SER A 104 -21.91 -5.09 -18.81
N LEU A 105 -21.21 -5.49 -19.88
CA LEU A 105 -21.56 -6.66 -20.69
C LEU A 105 -21.53 -7.96 -19.88
N THR A 106 -20.80 -7.99 -18.76
CA THR A 106 -20.67 -9.17 -17.90
C THR A 106 -21.72 -9.23 -16.79
N SER A 107 -22.53 -8.19 -16.57
CA SER A 107 -23.40 -8.10 -15.38
C SER A 107 -24.32 -9.32 -15.24
N LYS A 108 -24.96 -9.78 -16.33
CA LYS A 108 -25.77 -11.02 -16.30
C LYS A 108 -24.96 -12.25 -15.95
N LYS A 109 -23.76 -12.38 -16.54
CA LYS A 109 -22.89 -13.53 -16.32
C LYS A 109 -22.41 -13.61 -14.87
N THR A 110 -22.17 -12.46 -14.25
CA THR A 110 -21.70 -12.36 -12.86
C THR A 110 -22.84 -12.27 -11.85
N GLY A 111 -24.10 -12.24 -12.30
CA GLY A 111 -25.28 -12.01 -11.45
C GLY A 111 -25.37 -10.59 -10.87
N ALA A 112 -24.56 -9.65 -11.38
CA ALA A 112 -24.56 -8.27 -10.91
C ALA A 112 -25.81 -7.51 -11.39
N ASP A 113 -26.53 -8.00 -12.40
CA ASP A 113 -27.82 -7.45 -12.84
C ASP A 113 -28.94 -7.59 -11.79
N HIS A 114 -28.71 -8.37 -10.72
CA HIS A 114 -29.64 -8.50 -9.61
C HIS A 114 -29.32 -7.50 -8.49
N LEU A 115 -30.08 -6.41 -8.47
CA LEU A 115 -30.00 -5.40 -7.42
C LEU A 115 -30.62 -5.92 -6.12
N HIS A 116 -29.86 -5.95 -5.02
CA HIS A 116 -30.31 -6.45 -3.73
C HIS A 116 -29.86 -5.57 -2.57
N LYS A 117 -30.63 -5.55 -1.48
CA LYS A 117 -30.29 -4.78 -0.29
C LYS A 117 -29.22 -5.50 0.51
N VAL A 118 -28.09 -4.85 0.74
CA VAL A 118 -27.01 -5.30 1.60
C VAL A 118 -27.00 -4.44 2.85
N THR A 119 -26.75 -5.04 4.01
CA THR A 119 -26.52 -4.32 5.27
C THR A 119 -25.19 -4.75 5.84
N LEU A 120 -24.30 -3.79 6.08
CA LEU A 120 -22.97 -4.03 6.64
C LEU A 120 -22.82 -3.28 7.96
N ASP A 121 -22.11 -3.89 8.90
CA ASP A 121 -21.57 -3.19 10.06
C ASP A 121 -20.49 -2.19 9.65
N SER A 122 -20.09 -1.32 10.57
CA SER A 122 -19.00 -0.39 10.29
C SER A 122 -17.67 -1.13 10.15
N TYR A 123 -16.84 -0.72 9.19
CA TYR A 123 -15.57 -1.37 8.87
C TYR A 123 -14.53 -0.35 8.42
N SER A 124 -13.28 -0.77 8.30
CA SER A 124 -12.21 0.03 7.70
C SER A 124 -11.76 -0.60 6.38
N LEU A 125 -11.48 0.23 5.38
CA LEU A 125 -10.98 -0.20 4.08
C LEU A 125 -9.75 0.64 3.71
N SER A 126 -8.79 0.05 3.00
CA SER A 126 -7.67 0.82 2.48
C SER A 126 -8.15 1.89 1.48
N LYS A 127 -7.66 3.11 1.64
CA LYS A 127 -7.92 4.26 0.75
C LYS A 127 -7.41 4.02 -0.67
N TYR A 128 -6.37 3.19 -0.81
CA TYR A 128 -5.75 2.87 -2.08
C TYR A 128 -5.60 1.35 -2.25
N GLU A 129 -5.51 0.91 -3.50
CA GLU A 129 -5.06 -0.44 -3.79
C GLU A 129 -3.63 -0.67 -3.29
N THR A 130 -3.34 -1.90 -2.86
CA THR A 130 -1.99 -2.31 -2.48
C THR A 130 -1.03 -2.08 -3.64
N SER A 131 0.03 -1.31 -3.40
CA SER A 131 1.05 -1.09 -4.42
C SER A 131 1.81 -2.38 -4.71
N MET A 132 2.26 -2.56 -5.96
CA MET A 132 3.12 -3.70 -6.32
C MET A 132 4.41 -3.74 -5.50
N ALA A 133 4.95 -2.59 -5.10
CA ALA A 133 6.12 -2.54 -4.24
C ALA A 133 5.82 -3.09 -2.83
N ASN A 134 4.70 -2.70 -2.23
CA ASN A 134 4.28 -3.22 -0.92
C ASN A 134 3.98 -4.72 -0.97
N PHE A 135 3.30 -5.18 -2.04
CA PHE A 135 3.02 -6.61 -2.23
C PHE A 135 4.31 -7.42 -2.41
N ASP A 136 5.28 -6.90 -3.16
CA ASP A 136 6.57 -7.57 -3.31
C ASP A 136 7.39 -7.60 -2.02
N THR A 137 7.34 -6.56 -1.19
CA THR A 137 7.93 -6.62 0.17
C THR A 137 7.34 -7.80 0.96
N TYR A 138 6.02 -8.03 0.87
CA TYR A 138 5.38 -9.20 1.48
C TYR A 138 5.89 -10.51 0.89
N LEU A 139 6.04 -10.63 -0.44
CA LEU A 139 6.60 -11.84 -1.07
C LEU A 139 8.03 -12.13 -0.62
N GLN A 140 8.87 -11.09 -0.45
CA GLN A 140 10.22 -11.22 0.07
C GLN A 140 10.24 -11.81 1.49
N THR A 141 9.25 -11.48 2.33
CA THR A 141 9.13 -12.08 3.68
C THR A 141 8.85 -13.58 3.63
N LEU A 142 8.24 -14.07 2.54
CA LEU A 142 7.97 -15.48 2.30
C LEU A 142 9.11 -16.18 1.53
N GLY A 143 10.16 -15.46 1.15
CA GLY A 143 11.22 -15.97 0.27
C GLY A 143 10.72 -16.31 -1.14
N GLN A 144 9.60 -15.73 -1.57
CA GLN A 144 9.03 -15.96 -2.89
C GLN A 144 9.66 -15.02 -3.92
N PRO A 145 9.78 -15.44 -5.20
CA PRO A 145 10.21 -14.54 -6.26
C PRO A 145 9.18 -13.42 -6.48
N PHE A 146 9.59 -12.35 -7.16
CA PHE A 146 8.68 -11.28 -7.54
C PHE A 146 7.52 -11.83 -8.39
N ASP A 147 6.28 -11.53 -8.02
CA ASP A 147 5.11 -12.02 -8.73
C ASP A 147 5.00 -11.36 -10.12
N GLN A 148 5.22 -12.20 -11.13
CA GLN A 148 5.24 -11.83 -12.54
C GLN A 148 3.85 -11.83 -13.18
N TYR A 149 2.77 -12.20 -12.48
CA TYR A 149 1.45 -12.34 -13.14
C TYR A 149 0.95 -11.04 -13.81
N PHE A 150 1.41 -9.87 -13.34
CA PHE A 150 1.07 -8.57 -13.93
C PHE A 150 2.06 -8.06 -14.98
N VAL A 151 3.16 -8.78 -15.22
CA VAL A 151 4.26 -8.35 -16.09
C VAL A 151 4.77 -9.59 -16.83
N GLN A 152 4.42 -9.72 -18.12
CA GLN A 152 4.82 -10.80 -19.04
C GLN A 152 6.35 -10.96 -19.25
N TRP A 153 7.18 -10.46 -18.33
CA TRP A 153 8.62 -10.39 -18.41
C TRP A 153 9.23 -11.54 -17.61
N LYS A 154 9.26 -12.73 -18.22
CA LYS A 154 10.24 -13.73 -17.87
C LYS A 154 11.58 -13.30 -18.45
N VAL A 155 12.64 -13.26 -17.65
CA VAL A 155 14.01 -13.22 -18.19
C VAL A 155 14.35 -14.66 -18.51
N ASP A 156 14.48 -14.98 -19.81
CA ASP A 156 14.81 -16.32 -20.31
C ASP A 156 13.88 -17.44 -19.80
N GLY A 157 12.58 -17.15 -19.67
CA GLY A 157 11.59 -18.15 -19.24
C GLY A 157 11.55 -18.42 -17.73
N LYS A 158 12.37 -17.74 -16.92
CA LYS A 158 12.47 -17.94 -15.47
C LYS A 158 11.79 -16.82 -14.65
N PRO A 159 11.37 -17.10 -13.41
CA PRO A 159 10.93 -16.08 -12.47
C PRO A 159 12.04 -15.04 -12.24
N LEU A 160 11.64 -13.76 -12.22
CA LEU A 160 12.51 -12.64 -11.97
C LEU A 160 12.89 -12.65 -10.49
N LYS A 161 14.18 -12.69 -10.22
CA LYS A 161 14.71 -12.70 -8.87
C LYS A 161 14.93 -11.28 -8.39
N HIS A 162 14.82 -11.06 -7.08
CA HIS A 162 15.13 -9.77 -6.45
C HIS A 162 16.57 -9.32 -6.69
N THR A 163 17.49 -10.24 -6.97
CA THR A 163 18.89 -9.94 -7.30
C THR A 163 19.08 -9.40 -8.72
N ASP A 164 18.08 -9.51 -9.60
CA ASP A 164 18.23 -9.15 -11.00
C ASP A 164 18.27 -7.62 -11.19
N THR A 165 19.18 -7.14 -12.03
CA THR A 165 19.34 -5.70 -12.27
C THR A 165 18.08 -5.06 -12.87
N TYR A 166 17.32 -5.83 -13.66
CA TYR A 166 16.04 -5.41 -14.21
C TYR A 166 14.99 -5.21 -13.09
N TYR A 167 14.89 -6.17 -12.17
CA TYR A 167 14.04 -6.05 -10.99
C TYR A 167 14.37 -4.77 -10.21
N GLN A 168 15.65 -4.54 -9.92
CA GLN A 168 16.09 -3.38 -9.14
C GLN A 168 15.69 -2.04 -9.79
N LYS A 169 15.78 -1.94 -11.12
CA LYS A 169 15.31 -0.76 -11.86
C LYS A 169 13.79 -0.61 -11.81
N PHE A 170 13.05 -1.71 -11.98
CA PHE A 170 11.60 -1.72 -11.91
C PHE A 170 11.10 -1.34 -10.52
N TYR A 171 11.64 -1.96 -9.47
CA TYR A 171 11.21 -1.78 -8.08
C TYR A 171 11.42 -0.34 -7.61
N LYS A 172 12.58 0.28 -7.93
CA LYS A 172 12.80 1.72 -7.69
C LYS A 172 11.73 2.60 -8.33
N ARG A 173 11.33 2.28 -9.57
CA ARG A 173 10.25 3.02 -10.26
C ARG A 173 8.89 2.75 -9.63
N ALA A 174 8.63 1.54 -9.14
CA ALA A 174 7.38 1.18 -8.49
C ALA A 174 7.22 1.89 -7.14
N GLN A 175 8.30 2.05 -6.37
CA GLN A 175 8.32 2.79 -5.10
C GLN A 175 8.04 4.30 -5.27
N GLN A 176 8.47 4.88 -6.40
CA GLN A 176 8.28 6.29 -6.71
C GLN A 176 6.86 6.64 -7.20
N LYS A 177 6.07 5.63 -7.58
CA LYS A 177 4.70 5.89 -8.05
C LYS A 177 3.79 6.08 -6.84
N PRO A 178 3.05 7.20 -6.76
CA PRO A 178 2.02 7.32 -5.74
C PRO A 178 1.01 6.17 -5.92
N THR A 179 0.56 5.59 -4.82
CA THR A 179 -0.58 4.67 -4.82
C THR A 179 -1.73 5.38 -5.50
N LYS A 180 -2.13 4.88 -6.67
CA LYS A 180 -3.20 5.50 -7.44
C LYS A 180 -4.49 5.32 -6.65
N VAL A 181 -5.29 6.37 -6.58
CA VAL A 181 -6.74 6.19 -6.48
C VAL A 181 -7.12 5.58 -7.83
N ASN A 182 -7.18 4.25 -7.92
CA ASN A 182 -7.87 3.60 -9.03
C ASN A 182 -9.38 3.70 -8.79
N GLY A 183 -9.84 4.94 -8.68
CA GLY A 183 -11.20 5.32 -8.96
C GLY A 183 -11.16 6.01 -10.31
N GLY A 184 -11.98 5.55 -11.25
CA GLY A 184 -12.49 6.46 -12.27
C GLY A 184 -13.00 7.77 -11.63
N PRO A 185 -13.25 8.82 -12.43
CA PRO A 185 -13.60 10.14 -11.91
C PRO A 185 -14.62 10.02 -10.78
N LYS A 186 -14.37 10.71 -9.65
CA LYS A 186 -15.14 10.64 -8.40
C LYS A 186 -16.62 10.38 -8.71
N GLN A 187 -17.06 9.12 -8.61
CA GLN A 187 -18.46 8.81 -8.78
C GLN A 187 -19.17 9.42 -7.58
N LYS A 188 -19.95 10.47 -7.82
CA LYS A 188 -20.80 11.07 -6.80
C LYS A 188 -21.89 10.04 -6.52
N ILE A 189 -21.67 9.19 -5.53
CA ILE A 189 -22.71 8.31 -4.99
C ILE A 189 -23.78 9.23 -4.43
N ILE A 190 -24.89 9.37 -5.15
CA ILE A 190 -26.09 10.04 -4.63
C ILE A 190 -26.71 9.03 -3.66
N VAL A 191 -26.30 9.08 -2.40
CA VAL A 191 -27.02 8.41 -1.33
C VAL A 191 -28.32 9.16 -1.14
N ARG A 192 -29.43 8.63 -1.66
CA ARG A 192 -30.77 9.09 -1.30
C ARG A 192 -31.14 8.37 0.00
N GLY A 193 -31.33 9.16 1.06
CA GLY A 193 -32.01 8.72 2.28
C GLY A 193 -33.50 8.62 2.07
#